data_AF-G6YM46-F1
#
_entry.id   AF-G6YM46-F1
#
_cell.length_a   1.000
_cell.length_b   1.000
_cell.length_c   1.000
_cell.angle_alpha   90.00
_cell.angle_beta   90.00
_cell.angle_gamma   90.00
#
_symmetry.space_group_name_H-M   'P 1'
#
loop_
_entity.id
_entity.type
_entity.pdbx_description
1 polymer ?
#
loop_
_entity_poly.entity_id
_entity_poly.type
_entity_poly.pdbx_seq_one_letter_code
_entity_poly.pdbx_strand_id
1 'polypeptide(L)' 'MQNEFRAGQCNGAPGALAEAFRFEPVFPFADIRALLPPAPAIRPVTVSTITVR' A
#
# COMPACT_ATOMS: atom_id res chain seq x y z
N MET A 1 7.20 -4.31 15.06
CA MET A 1 6.57 -3.01 15.40
C MET A 1 6.44 -2.04 14.23
N GLN A 2 7.50 -1.50 13.61
CA GLN A 2 7.31 -0.47 12.56
C GLN A 2 6.61 -1.01 11.29
N ASN A 3 6.97 -2.20 10.83
CA ASN A 3 6.39 -2.79 9.60
C ASN A 3 4.92 -3.24 9.79
N GLU A 4 4.56 -3.70 10.99
CA GLU A 4 3.19 -4.07 11.34
C GLU A 4 2.30 -2.83 11.42
N PHE A 5 2.82 -1.74 12.01
CA PHE A 5 2.11 -0.46 12.04
C PHE A 5 1.83 0.05 10.63
N ARG A 6 2.83 0.00 9.74
CA ARG A 6 2.66 0.34 8.32
C ARG A 6 1.65 -0.57 7.64
N ALA A 7 1.68 -1.87 7.91
CA ALA A 7 0.71 -2.82 7.38
C ALA A 7 -0.73 -2.45 7.80
N GLY A 8 -0.93 -2.03 9.05
CA GLY A 8 -2.20 -1.52 9.54
C GLY A 8 -2.72 -0.32 8.75
N GLN A 9 -1.85 0.64 8.40
CA GLN A 9 -2.22 1.78 7.54
C GLN A 9 -2.64 1.35 6.12
N CYS A 10 -2.11 0.22 5.64
CA CYS A 10 -2.48 -0.36 4.35
C CYS A 10 -3.72 -1.27 4.40
N ASN A 11 -4.47 -1.30 5.51
CA ASN A 11 -5.56 -2.26 5.76
C ASN A 11 -5.10 -3.73 5.70
N GLY A 12 -3.84 -4.00 6.06
CA GLY A 12 -3.29 -5.35 6.15
C GLY A 12 -3.96 -6.17 7.27
N ALA A 13 -4.09 -7.47 7.04
CA ALA A 13 -4.58 -8.40 8.06
C ALA A 13 -3.61 -8.49 9.27
N PRO A 14 -4.05 -8.96 10.45
CA PRO A 14 -3.15 -9.23 11.57
C PRO A 14 -1.99 -10.15 11.15
N GLY A 15 -0.76 -9.77 11.52
CA GLY A 15 0.46 -10.48 11.10
C GLY A 15 0.99 -10.08 9.72
N ALA A 16 0.30 -9.20 8.98
CA ALA A 16 0.84 -8.62 7.76
C ALA A 16 1.98 -7.65 8.07
N LEU A 17 2.91 -7.54 7.12
CA LEU A 17 4.05 -6.63 7.17
C LEU A 17 4.05 -5.76 5.92
N ALA A 18 4.34 -4.47 6.09
CA ALA A 18 4.51 -3.54 4.99
C ALA A 18 5.74 -2.67 5.21
N GLU A 19 6.45 -2.38 4.12
CA GLU A 19 7.58 -1.47 4.08
C GLU A 19 7.23 -0.26 3.23
N ALA A 20 7.71 0.91 3.62
CA ALA A 20 7.51 2.15 2.88
C ALA A 20 8.83 2.61 2.28
N PHE A 21 8.86 2.78 0.96
CA PHE A 21 10.03 3.26 0.24
C PHE A 21 9.80 4.73 -0.18
N ARG A 22 10.81 5.56 0.03
CA ARG A 22 10.85 6.93 -0.48
C ARG A 22 11.91 6.99 -1.57
N PHE A 23 11.50 7.39 -2.76
CA PHE A 23 12.40 7.58 -3.89
C PHE A 23 12.41 9.06 -4.28
N GLU A 24 13.59 9.66 -4.21
CA GLU A 24 13.86 10.99 -4.77
C GLU A 24 14.63 10.80 -6.08
N PRO A 25 14.04 11.08 -7.24
CA PRO A 25 14.75 10.96 -8.50
C PRO A 25 15.88 11.99 -8.56
N VAL A 26 17.12 11.52 -8.74
CA VAL A 26 18.30 12.35 -8.97
C VAL A 26 18.93 11.93 -10.29
N PHE A 27 19.43 12.90 -11.06
CA PHE A 27 20.09 12.61 -12.34
C PHE A 27 21.37 11.78 -12.12
N PRO A 28 21.61 10.72 -12.92
CA PRO A 28 20.76 10.16 -13.96
C PRO A 28 19.63 9.29 -13.38
N PHE A 29 18.39 9.56 -13.79
CA PHE A 29 17.22 8.89 -13.20
C PHE A 29 17.14 7.42 -13.63
N ALA A 30 16.96 6.53 -12.65
CA ALA A 30 16.65 5.12 -12.85
C ALA A 30 15.16 4.86 -12.59
N ASP A 31 14.51 4.07 -13.46
CA ASP A 31 13.14 3.62 -13.24
C ASP A 31 13.13 2.47 -12.22
N ILE A 32 12.68 2.75 -11.00
CA ILE A 32 12.64 1.76 -9.92
C ILE A 32 11.40 0.86 -9.95
N ARG A 33 10.44 1.09 -10.87
CA ARG A 33 9.16 0.34 -10.87
C ARG A 33 9.37 -1.16 -11.04
N ALA A 34 10.42 -1.57 -11.76
CA ALA A 34 10.80 -2.97 -11.93
C ALA A 34 11.41 -3.60 -10.67
N LEU A 35 11.87 -2.79 -9.71
CA LEU A 35 12.41 -3.25 -8.42
C LEU A 35 11.33 -3.41 -7.35
N LEU A 36 10.20 -2.73 -7.51
CA LEU A 36 9.10 -2.78 -6.55
C LEU A 36 8.30 -4.08 -6.73
N PRO A 37 7.81 -4.67 -5.63
CA PRO A 37 6.87 -5.78 -5.72
C PRO A 37 5.59 -5.35 -6.47
N PRO A 38 4.88 -6.29 -7.10
CA PRO A 38 3.64 -5.99 -7.81
C PRO A 38 2.63 -5.35 -6.86
N ALA A 39 1.86 -4.40 -7.39
CA ALA A 39 0.83 -3.71 -6.61
C ALA A 39 -0.17 -4.72 -6.01
N PRO A 40 -0.60 -4.53 -4.75
CA PRO A 40 -1.66 -5.36 -4.17
C PRO A 40 -2.95 -5.29 -4.99
N ALA A 41 -3.72 -6.38 -5.00
CA ALA A 41 -5.01 -6.42 -5.68
C ALA A 41 -5.97 -5.38 -5.09
N ILE A 42 -6.50 -4.49 -5.93
CA ILE A 42 -7.49 -3.50 -5.51
C ILE A 42 -8.83 -4.20 -5.31
N ARG A 43 -9.37 -4.14 -4.09
CA ARG A 43 -10.73 -4.58 -3.81
C ARG A 43 -11.68 -3.39 -4.02
N PRO A 44 -12.50 -3.37 -5.08
CA PRO A 44 -13.43 -2.27 -5.31
C PRO A 44 -14.43 -2.18 -4.14
N VAL A 45 -14.61 -0.97 -3.62
CA VAL A 45 -15.67 -0.66 -2.66
C VAL A 45 -16.79 0.07 -3.39
N THR A 46 -17.96 -0.54 -3.42
CA THR A 46 -19.18 0.07 -3.97
C THR A 46 -19.92 0.81 -2.86
N VAL A 47 -20.55 1.94 -3.19
CA VAL A 47 -21.42 2.65 -2.24
C VAL A 47 -22.61 1.76 -1.88
N SER A 48 -22.83 1.55 -0.58
CA SER A 48 -24.01 0.83 -0.09
C SER A 48 -25.26 1.70 -0.27
N THR A 49 -26.35 1.11 -0.75
CA THR A 49 -27.67 1.77 -0.83
C THR A 49 -28.42 1.76 0.50
N ILE A 50 -27.84 1.17 1.54
CA ILE A 50 -28.47 1.07 2.86
C ILE A 50 -28.34 2.41 3.60
N THR A 51 -29.47 3.07 3.84
CA THR A 51 -29.56 4.22 4.75
C THR A 51 -29.54 3.72 6.19
N VAL A 52 -28.47 4.01 6.93
CA VAL A 52 -28.44 3.79 8.38
C VAL A 52 -29.25 4.92 9.04
N ARG A 53 -30.37 4.58 9.67
CA ARG A 53 -31.19 5.48 10.48
C ARG A 53 -30.68 5.56 11.91
#